data_AF-A0A9D8L028-F1
#
_entry.id   AF-A0A9D8L028-F1
#
_cell.length_a   1.000
_cell.length_b   1.000
_cell.length_c   1.000
_cell.angle_alpha   90.00
_cell.angle_beta   90.00
_cell.angle_gamma   90.00
#
_symmetry.space_group_name_H-M   'P 1'
#
loop_
_entity.id
_entity.type
_entity.pdbx_description
1 polymer ?
#
loop_
_entity_poly.entity_id
_entity_poly.type
_entity_poly.pdbx_seq_one_letter_code
_entity_poly.pdbx_strand_id
1 'polypeptide(L)'
;MDPETDVSLVPVGFGGPALHALQTGQVDALYFWDSAFVSYENQGAHFRLLRAEDWVKYPDYAVATLKTVVDADPTMVENFVRGMVKGIVFTEANPACAVKLFWKAYPDAKPTGVSDEVALENDLKFLKAQMLEGELSRKAQATENWGAITAANIADLQAFLNKSGDVQGTADPEKMIVSIPGFFDKVNDFDKKAIEEDAKQCKL
;
A
#
# COMPACT_ATOMS: atom_id res chain seq x y z
N MET A 1 -25.64 -9.98 11.33
CA MET A 1 -24.51 -9.79 12.25
C MET A 1 -24.35 -8.29 12.37
N ASP A 2 -24.52 -7.77 13.58
CA ASP A 2 -24.28 -6.39 13.94
C ASP A 2 -22.87 -6.30 14.55
N PRO A 3 -21.88 -5.72 13.85
CA PRO A 3 -20.50 -5.71 14.33
C PRO A 3 -20.32 -4.96 15.66
N GLU A 4 -21.21 -4.03 16.01
CA GLU A 4 -21.12 -3.27 17.26
C GLU A 4 -21.55 -4.08 18.49
N THR A 5 -22.34 -5.14 18.29
CA THR A 5 -22.85 -5.99 19.38
C THR A 5 -22.38 -7.43 19.32
N ASP A 6 -22.06 -7.92 18.12
CA ASP A 6 -21.73 -9.32 17.87
C ASP A 6 -20.21 -9.58 17.88
N VAL A 7 -19.38 -8.53 17.95
CA VAL A 7 -17.91 -8.62 17.95
C VAL A 7 -17.31 -7.79 19.09
N SER A 8 -16.23 -8.28 19.69
CA SER A 8 -15.41 -7.52 20.64
C SER A 8 -14.05 -7.22 20.04
N LEU A 9 -13.71 -5.93 19.91
CA LEU A 9 -12.40 -5.50 19.42
C LEU A 9 -11.36 -5.56 20.54
N VAL A 10 -10.33 -6.39 20.36
CA VAL A 10 -9.23 -6.55 21.31
C VAL A 10 -7.92 -6.07 20.67
N PRO A 11 -7.23 -5.06 21.23
CA PRO A 11 -5.95 -4.62 20.70
C PRO A 11 -4.86 -5.65 20.99
N VAL A 12 -4.25 -6.20 19.94
CA VAL A 12 -3.20 -7.24 20.04
C VAL A 12 -1.82 -6.80 19.54
N GLY A 13 -1.68 -5.54 19.10
CA GLY A 13 -0.46 -5.04 18.46
C GLY A 13 -0.28 -5.57 17.04
N PHE A 14 0.94 -5.52 16.50
CA PHE A 14 1.31 -6.04 15.17
C PHE A 14 2.46 -7.04 15.28
N GLY A 15 2.55 -7.98 14.34
CA GLY A 15 3.62 -8.97 14.30
C GLY A 15 3.41 -10.14 15.27
N GLY A 16 4.49 -10.63 15.86
CA GLY A 16 4.46 -11.80 16.77
C GLY A 16 3.37 -11.77 17.85
N PRO A 17 3.13 -10.65 18.56
CA PRO A 17 2.05 -10.55 19.54
C PRO A 17 0.65 -10.84 19.00
N ALA A 18 0.32 -10.31 17.81
CA ALA A 18 -0.98 -10.53 17.17
C ALA A 18 -1.16 -12.00 16.76
N LEU A 19 -0.12 -12.59 16.16
CA LEU A 19 -0.15 -14.00 15.79
C LEU A 19 -0.28 -14.91 17.02
N HIS A 20 0.42 -14.58 18.12
CA HIS A 20 0.32 -15.32 19.37
C HIS A 20 -1.07 -15.25 20.00
N ALA A 21 -1.70 -14.08 20.00
CA ALA A 21 -3.07 -13.90 20.50
C ALA A 21 -4.06 -14.79 19.73
N LEU A 22 -3.91 -14.91 18.42
CA LEU A 22 -4.72 -15.82 17.60
C LEU A 22 -4.43 -17.30 17.93
N GLN A 23 -3.15 -17.69 17.99
CA GLN A 23 -2.74 -19.09 18.24
C GLN A 23 -3.15 -19.61 19.61
N THR A 24 -3.19 -18.74 20.61
CA THR A 24 -3.59 -19.08 21.99
C THR A 24 -5.10 -19.01 22.22
N GLY A 25 -5.87 -18.57 21.21
CA GLY A 25 -7.31 -18.39 21.33
C GLY A 25 -7.71 -17.18 22.20
N GLN A 26 -6.81 -16.22 22.41
CA GLN A 26 -7.17 -14.94 23.03
C GLN A 26 -8.12 -14.13 22.14
N VAL A 27 -7.98 -14.27 20.81
CA VAL A 27 -8.87 -13.71 19.80
C VAL A 27 -9.21 -14.78 18.77
N ASP A 28 -10.41 -14.72 18.19
CA ASP A 28 -10.87 -15.67 17.17
C ASP A 28 -10.45 -15.29 15.74
N ALA A 29 -10.12 -14.02 15.52
CA ALA A 29 -9.75 -13.47 14.22
C ALA A 29 -8.79 -12.28 14.38
N LEU A 30 -8.07 -11.98 13.29
CA LEU A 30 -7.23 -10.79 13.17
C LEU A 30 -7.77 -9.88 12.07
N TYR A 31 -7.60 -8.57 12.24
CA TYR A 31 -7.98 -7.55 11.27
C TYR A 31 -6.76 -6.69 10.93
N PHE A 32 -6.22 -6.90 9.72
CA PHE A 32 -5.05 -6.19 9.18
C PHE A 32 -5.14 -6.06 7.65
N TRP A 33 -4.22 -5.32 7.05
CA TRP A 33 -4.01 -5.27 5.60
C TRP A 33 -3.41 -6.58 5.06
N ASP A 34 -3.54 -6.87 3.76
CA ASP A 34 -3.22 -8.22 3.24
C ASP A 34 -1.73 -8.58 3.42
N SER A 35 -0.84 -7.61 3.22
CA SER A 35 0.61 -7.87 3.34
C SER A 35 1.03 -8.22 4.79
N ALA A 36 0.27 -7.81 5.82
CA ALA A 36 0.47 -8.28 7.19
C ALA A 36 0.23 -9.78 7.34
N PHE A 37 -0.80 -10.32 6.68
CA PHE A 37 -1.10 -11.74 6.71
C PHE A 37 0.00 -12.57 6.04
N VAL A 38 0.64 -12.04 4.99
CA VAL A 38 1.81 -12.69 4.39
C VAL A 38 2.94 -12.85 5.41
N SER A 39 3.18 -11.86 6.27
CA SER A 39 4.17 -11.96 7.34
C SER A 39 3.83 -13.06 8.35
N TYR A 40 2.54 -13.29 8.63
CA TYR A 40 2.09 -14.38 9.50
C TYR A 40 2.17 -15.74 8.80
N GLU A 41 1.84 -15.82 7.51
CA GLU A 41 1.97 -17.04 6.70
C GLU A 41 3.42 -17.49 6.56
N ASN A 42 4.36 -16.55 6.44
CA ASN A 42 5.80 -16.82 6.49
C ASN A 42 6.25 -17.44 7.83
N GLN A 43 5.44 -17.30 8.89
CA GLN A 43 5.65 -17.92 10.21
C GLN A 43 4.84 -19.23 10.39
N GLY A 44 4.24 -19.75 9.31
CA GLY A 44 3.50 -21.02 9.30
C GLY A 44 2.02 -20.90 9.66
N ALA A 45 1.47 -19.69 9.78
CA ALA A 45 0.04 -19.50 9.95
C ALA A 45 -0.71 -19.70 8.63
N HIS A 46 -2.01 -20.00 8.72
CA HIS A 46 -2.89 -20.15 7.57
C HIS A 46 -4.19 -19.41 7.84
N PHE A 47 -4.63 -18.61 6.87
CA PHE A 47 -5.79 -17.76 7.03
C PHE A 47 -6.84 -18.02 5.96
N ARG A 48 -8.11 -17.88 6.35
CA ARG A 48 -9.20 -17.61 5.43
C ARG A 48 -9.44 -16.10 5.46
N LEU A 49 -9.01 -15.41 4.41
CA LEU A 49 -9.14 -13.96 4.31
C LEU A 49 -10.60 -13.59 3.98
N LEU A 50 -11.12 -12.60 4.70
CA LEU A 50 -12.45 -12.03 4.48
C LEU A 50 -12.28 -10.58 4.06
N ARG A 51 -12.85 -10.24 2.90
CA ARG A 51 -12.78 -8.90 2.31
C ARG A 51 -14.16 -8.50 1.83
N ALA A 52 -14.53 -7.24 2.01
CA ALA A 52 -15.74 -6.68 1.40
C ALA A 52 -15.53 -6.59 -0.12
N GLU A 53 -16.49 -6.98 -0.97
CA GLU A 53 -16.27 -7.04 -2.43
C GLU A 53 -15.79 -5.72 -3.05
N ASP A 54 -16.17 -4.59 -2.45
CA ASP A 54 -15.88 -3.25 -2.92
C ASP A 54 -14.63 -2.62 -2.29
N TRP A 55 -13.87 -3.34 -1.46
CA TRP A 55 -12.74 -2.79 -0.70
C TRP A 55 -11.70 -2.07 -1.56
N VAL A 56 -11.45 -2.57 -2.78
CA VAL A 56 -10.44 -2.06 -3.73
C VAL A 56 -10.73 -0.65 -4.24
N LYS A 57 -11.95 -0.14 -4.06
CA LYS A 57 -12.33 1.21 -4.54
C LYS A 57 -11.89 2.31 -3.57
N TYR A 58 -11.66 1.96 -2.31
CA TYR A 58 -11.29 2.92 -1.28
C TYR A 58 -9.78 3.19 -1.34
N PRO A 59 -9.35 4.46 -1.29
CA PRO A 59 -7.95 4.77 -1.15
C PRO A 59 -7.44 4.32 0.22
N ASP A 60 -6.26 3.69 0.24
CA ASP A 60 -5.59 3.19 1.45
C ASP A 60 -4.34 4.03 1.72
N TYR A 61 -3.17 3.61 1.19
CA TYR A 61 -1.94 4.37 1.30
C TYR A 61 -1.95 5.63 0.41
N ALA A 62 -1.63 6.78 1.00
CA ALA A 62 -1.53 8.06 0.31
C ALA A 62 -0.25 8.81 0.65
N VAL A 63 0.23 9.61 -0.31
CA VAL A 63 1.28 10.60 -0.09
C VAL A 63 0.59 11.95 0.15
N ALA A 64 0.75 12.50 1.35
CA ALA A 64 0.19 13.80 1.71
C ALA A 64 1.31 14.85 1.83
N THR A 65 0.98 16.08 1.48
CA THR A 65 1.86 17.25 1.69
C THR A 65 1.02 18.47 2.04
N LEU A 66 1.66 19.50 2.59
CA LEU A 66 1.00 20.77 2.89
C LEU A 66 0.68 21.52 1.61
N LYS A 67 -0.47 22.20 1.57
CA LYS A 67 -0.81 23.12 0.49
C LYS A 67 0.28 24.19 0.27
N THR A 68 0.89 24.69 1.33
CA THR A 68 1.98 25.68 1.24
C THR A 68 3.23 25.14 0.53
N VAL A 69 3.49 23.83 0.62
CA VAL A 69 4.59 23.18 -0.11
C VAL A 69 4.25 23.08 -1.60
N VAL A 70 3.00 22.70 -1.93
CA VAL A 70 2.50 22.65 -3.31
C VAL A 70 2.54 24.04 -3.96
N ASP A 71 2.11 25.07 -3.24
CA ASP A 71 2.06 26.45 -3.75
C ASP A 71 3.47 27.05 -3.90
N ALA A 72 4.42 26.65 -3.05
CA ALA A 72 5.80 27.14 -3.10
C ALA A 72 6.65 26.51 -4.20
N ASP A 73 6.55 25.19 -4.40
CA ASP A 73 7.33 24.46 -5.41
C ASP A 73 6.56 23.24 -5.96
N PRO A 74 5.61 23.45 -6.88
CA PRO A 74 4.84 22.35 -7.48
C PRO A 74 5.73 21.41 -8.29
N THR A 75 6.84 21.90 -8.87
CA THR A 75 7.77 21.08 -9.64
C THR A 75 8.54 20.10 -8.76
N MET A 76 8.96 20.51 -7.56
CA MET A 76 9.54 19.59 -6.58
C MET A 76 8.55 18.49 -6.20
N VAL A 77 7.28 18.83 -5.94
CA VAL A 77 6.24 17.85 -5.60
C VAL A 77 6.02 16.87 -6.76
N GLU A 78 5.91 17.36 -8.00
CA GLU A 78 5.81 16.52 -9.20
C GLU A 78 7.03 15.58 -9.32
N ASN A 79 8.25 16.08 -9.15
CA ASN A 79 9.47 15.28 -9.28
C ASN A 79 9.62 14.25 -8.17
N PHE A 80 9.23 14.59 -6.94
CA PHE A 80 9.25 13.67 -5.81
C PHE A 80 8.33 12.46 -6.07
N VAL A 81 7.07 12.73 -6.43
CA VAL A 81 6.10 11.66 -6.71
C VAL A 81 6.47 10.88 -7.97
N ARG A 82 6.98 11.55 -9.03
CA ARG A 82 7.51 10.85 -10.21
C ARG A 82 8.65 9.89 -9.85
N GLY A 83 9.53 10.26 -8.93
CA GLY A 83 10.56 9.37 -8.40
C GLY A 83 9.99 8.12 -7.74
N MET A 84 8.93 8.29 -6.93
CA MET A 84 8.21 7.16 -6.30
C MET A 84 7.59 6.24 -7.35
N VAL A 85 6.91 6.81 -8.35
CA VAL A 85 6.28 6.04 -9.44
C VAL A 85 7.33 5.26 -10.24
N LYS A 86 8.48 5.86 -10.55
CA LYS A 86 9.60 5.13 -11.18
C LYS A 86 10.08 3.96 -10.32
N GLY A 87 10.18 4.15 -9.00
CA GLY A 87 10.53 3.09 -8.06
C GLY A 87 9.52 1.93 -8.06
N ILE A 88 8.23 2.24 -8.17
CA ILE A 88 7.18 1.22 -8.31
C ILE A 88 7.35 0.45 -9.63
N VAL A 89 7.48 1.15 -10.77
CA VAL A 89 7.68 0.50 -12.08
C VAL A 89 8.93 -0.40 -12.07
N PHE A 90 10.03 0.08 -11.48
CA PHE A 90 11.24 -0.72 -11.32
C PHE A 90 10.99 -1.98 -10.48
N THR A 91 10.30 -1.82 -9.35
CA THR A 91 10.01 -2.91 -8.42
C THR A 91 9.08 -3.95 -9.04
N GLU A 92 8.05 -3.51 -9.77
CA GLU A 92 7.14 -4.40 -10.50
C GLU A 92 7.89 -5.19 -11.58
N ALA A 93 8.88 -4.58 -12.24
CA ALA A 93 9.68 -5.21 -13.30
C ALA A 93 10.77 -6.16 -12.79
N ASN A 94 11.38 -5.90 -11.62
CA ASN A 94 12.38 -6.79 -11.01
C ASN A 94 12.32 -6.73 -9.47
N PRO A 95 11.35 -7.40 -8.83
CA PRO A 95 11.15 -7.29 -7.39
C PRO A 95 12.32 -7.87 -6.60
N ALA A 96 13.01 -8.89 -7.12
CA ALA A 96 14.17 -9.49 -6.45
C ALA A 96 15.37 -8.53 -6.41
N CYS A 97 15.60 -7.76 -7.48
CA CYS A 97 16.61 -6.71 -7.45
C CYS A 97 16.21 -5.58 -6.48
N ALA A 98 14.94 -5.14 -6.51
CA ALA A 98 14.45 -4.10 -5.62
C ALA A 98 14.65 -4.45 -4.13
N VAL A 99 14.32 -5.68 -3.72
CA VAL A 99 14.58 -6.17 -2.34
C VAL A 99 16.07 -6.11 -2.01
N LYS A 100 16.95 -6.58 -2.89
CA LYS A 100 18.40 -6.55 -2.66
C LYS A 100 18.96 -5.14 -2.56
N LEU A 101 18.47 -4.21 -3.38
CA LEU A 101 18.83 -2.80 -3.30
C LEU A 101 18.34 -2.18 -2.00
N PHE A 102 17.13 -2.52 -1.57
CA PHE A 102 16.57 -2.08 -0.30
C PHE A 102 17.42 -2.58 0.88
N TRP A 103 17.77 -3.87 0.94
CA TRP A 103 18.66 -4.41 1.97
C TRP A 103 20.08 -3.80 1.92
N LYS A 104 20.59 -3.44 0.74
CA LYS A 104 21.88 -2.76 0.63
C LYS A 104 21.83 -1.36 1.25
N ALA A 105 20.74 -0.63 1.03
CA ALA A 105 20.54 0.71 1.59
C ALA A 105 20.17 0.67 3.08
N TYR A 106 19.43 -0.35 3.50
CA TYR A 106 18.93 -0.55 4.86
C TYR A 106 19.21 -1.98 5.33
N PRO A 107 20.46 -2.29 5.73
CA PRO A 107 20.86 -3.65 6.11
C PRO A 107 20.02 -4.25 7.25
N ASP A 108 19.59 -3.41 8.19
CA ASP A 108 18.79 -3.84 9.35
C ASP A 108 17.37 -4.29 8.98
N ALA A 109 16.90 -3.95 7.77
CA ALA A 109 15.59 -4.37 7.28
C ALA A 109 15.59 -5.80 6.74
N LYS A 110 16.76 -6.40 6.49
CA LYS A 110 16.87 -7.77 6.00
C LYS A 110 16.48 -8.76 7.11
N PRO A 111 15.52 -9.69 6.87
CA PRO A 111 15.16 -10.71 7.84
C PRO A 111 16.38 -11.51 8.34
N THR A 112 16.49 -11.66 9.66
CA THR A 112 17.56 -12.43 10.32
C THR A 112 17.06 -13.78 10.82
N GLY A 113 17.96 -14.74 11.07
CA GLY A 113 17.60 -16.06 11.61
C GLY A 113 17.13 -17.08 10.58
N VAL A 114 17.18 -16.71 9.29
CA VAL A 114 16.91 -17.57 8.13
C VAL A 114 18.01 -17.37 7.06
N SER A 115 18.08 -18.22 6.04
CA SER A 115 19.02 -18.02 4.93
C SER A 115 18.60 -16.83 4.05
N ASP A 116 19.54 -16.30 3.27
CA ASP A 116 19.29 -15.20 2.32
C ASP A 116 18.20 -15.56 1.30
N GLU A 117 18.17 -16.81 0.86
CA GLU A 117 17.16 -17.32 -0.08
C GLU A 117 15.77 -17.27 0.54
N VAL A 118 15.64 -17.72 1.79
CA VAL A 118 14.36 -17.70 2.53
C VAL A 118 13.93 -16.26 2.84
N ALA A 119 14.86 -15.41 3.26
CA ALA A 119 14.59 -13.99 3.47
C ALA A 119 14.07 -13.32 2.19
N LEU A 120 14.68 -13.64 1.04
CA LEU A 120 14.27 -13.07 -0.24
C LEU A 120 12.91 -13.60 -0.67
N GLU A 121 12.66 -14.89 -0.52
CA GLU A 121 11.36 -15.49 -0.82
C GLU A 121 10.23 -14.84 0.02
N ASN A 122 10.48 -14.62 1.31
CA ASN A 122 9.53 -13.99 2.22
C ASN A 122 9.19 -12.55 1.81
N ASP A 123 10.21 -11.74 1.50
CA ASP A 123 10.01 -10.35 1.04
C ASP A 123 9.34 -10.30 -0.35
N LEU A 124 9.65 -11.24 -1.23
CA LEU A 124 8.97 -11.35 -2.54
C LEU A 124 7.49 -11.68 -2.40
N LYS A 125 7.09 -12.54 -1.46
CA LYS A 125 5.67 -12.78 -1.16
C LYS A 125 4.98 -11.50 -0.68
N PHE A 126 5.65 -10.75 0.20
CA PHE A 126 5.14 -9.49 0.73
C PHE A 126 4.97 -8.43 -0.36
N LEU A 127 5.98 -8.25 -1.23
CA LEU A 127 5.90 -7.35 -2.39
C LEU A 127 4.81 -7.77 -3.36
N LYS A 128 4.67 -9.06 -3.64
CA LYS A 128 3.63 -9.57 -4.55
C LYS A 128 2.22 -9.23 -4.06
N ALA A 129 1.96 -9.30 -2.75
CA ALA A 129 0.68 -8.88 -2.18
C ALA A 129 0.42 -7.39 -2.45
N GLN A 130 1.38 -6.52 -2.13
CA GLN A 130 1.24 -5.07 -2.38
C GLN A 130 1.09 -4.72 -3.86
N MET A 131 1.83 -5.38 -4.75
CA MET A 131 1.70 -5.17 -6.19
C MET A 131 0.31 -5.56 -6.69
N LEU A 132 -0.27 -6.64 -6.18
CA LEU A 132 -1.64 -7.05 -6.51
C LEU A 132 -2.66 -6.01 -6.02
N GLU A 133 -2.51 -5.47 -4.81
CA GLU A 133 -3.39 -4.39 -4.32
C GLU A 133 -3.34 -3.17 -5.25
N GLY A 134 -2.13 -2.77 -5.66
CA GLY A 134 -1.93 -1.67 -6.60
C GLY A 134 -2.55 -1.93 -7.98
N GLU A 135 -2.42 -3.14 -8.51
CA GLU A 135 -3.05 -3.56 -9.78
C GLU A 135 -4.58 -3.53 -9.68
N LEU A 136 -5.14 -4.10 -8.61
CA LEU A 136 -6.58 -4.14 -8.38
C LEU A 136 -7.16 -2.72 -8.25
N SER A 137 -6.47 -1.83 -7.54
CA SER A 137 -6.88 -0.44 -7.40
C SER A 137 -6.89 0.29 -8.76
N ARG A 138 -5.81 0.16 -9.55
CA ARG A 138 -5.73 0.74 -10.90
C ARG A 138 -6.84 0.24 -11.81
N LYS A 139 -7.11 -1.07 -11.77
CA LYS A 139 -8.21 -1.70 -12.53
C LYS A 139 -9.59 -1.20 -12.09
N ALA A 140 -9.83 -1.10 -10.78
CA ALA A 140 -11.09 -0.59 -10.24
C ALA A 140 -11.35 0.86 -10.64
N GLN A 141 -10.28 1.66 -10.79
CA GLN A 141 -10.32 3.05 -11.22
C GLN A 141 -10.24 3.24 -12.75
N ALA A 142 -10.13 2.15 -13.52
CA ALA A 142 -9.95 2.18 -14.97
C ALA A 142 -8.82 3.12 -15.43
N THR A 143 -7.67 3.09 -14.73
CA THR A 143 -6.52 3.95 -14.98
C THR A 143 -5.22 3.16 -15.05
N GLU A 144 -4.32 3.58 -15.94
CA GLU A 144 -2.95 3.06 -16.02
C GLU A 144 -1.96 3.90 -15.19
N ASN A 145 -2.39 5.03 -14.65
CA ASN A 145 -1.54 5.91 -13.86
C ASN A 145 -1.37 5.38 -12.43
N TRP A 146 -0.13 5.15 -12.02
CA TRP A 146 0.20 4.83 -10.64
C TRP A 146 -0.12 6.02 -9.72
N GLY A 147 -0.69 5.73 -8.56
CA GLY A 147 -1.05 6.72 -7.54
C GLY A 147 -2.23 7.62 -7.92
N ALA A 148 -2.89 7.38 -9.05
CA ALA A 148 -4.07 8.13 -9.45
C ALA A 148 -5.22 7.91 -8.45
N ILE A 149 -5.90 9.01 -8.13
CA ILE A 149 -7.07 9.05 -7.25
C ILE A 149 -8.01 10.15 -7.75
N THR A 150 -9.31 9.94 -7.57
CA THR A 150 -10.34 10.91 -7.94
C THR A 150 -11.11 11.44 -6.74
N ALA A 151 -11.79 12.57 -6.90
CA ALA A 151 -12.64 13.13 -5.86
C ALA A 151 -13.78 12.17 -5.49
N ALA A 152 -14.22 11.34 -6.43
CA ALA A 152 -15.20 10.28 -6.18
C ALA A 152 -14.66 9.20 -5.23
N ASN A 153 -13.40 8.78 -5.37
CA ASN A 153 -12.80 7.81 -4.45
C ASN A 153 -12.75 8.35 -3.02
N ILE A 154 -12.37 9.62 -2.86
CA ILE A 154 -12.37 10.31 -1.56
C ILE A 154 -13.78 10.45 -1.01
N ALA A 155 -14.76 10.81 -1.85
CA ALA A 155 -16.16 10.93 -1.45
C ALA A 155 -16.73 9.60 -0.95
N ASP A 156 -16.44 8.49 -1.65
CA ASP A 156 -16.87 7.15 -1.27
C ASP A 156 -16.26 6.73 0.07
N LEU A 157 -14.97 6.98 0.29
CA LEU A 157 -14.33 6.72 1.58
C LEU A 157 -14.95 7.57 2.69
N GLN A 158 -15.16 8.86 2.45
CA GLN A 158 -15.78 9.75 3.42
C GLN A 158 -17.21 9.31 3.77
N ALA A 159 -17.98 8.84 2.79
CA ALA A 159 -19.32 8.31 3.01
C ALA A 159 -19.28 7.02 3.85
N PHE A 160 -18.33 6.12 3.57
CA PHE A 160 -18.08 4.93 4.36
C PHE A 160 -17.76 5.28 5.82
N LEU A 161 -16.79 6.17 6.05
CA LEU A 161 -16.35 6.58 7.39
C LEU A 161 -17.43 7.35 8.18
N ASN A 162 -18.29 8.12 7.50
CA ASN A 162 -19.44 8.75 8.16
C ASN A 162 -20.50 7.70 8.53
N LYS A 163 -20.73 6.70 7.68
CA LYS A 163 -21.71 5.64 7.94
C LYS A 163 -21.28 4.73 9.09
N SER A 164 -19.99 4.45 9.22
CA SER A 164 -19.44 3.70 10.36
C SER A 164 -19.33 4.54 11.64
N GLY A 165 -19.45 5.87 11.54
CA GLY A 165 -19.35 6.77 12.68
C GLY A 165 -17.91 7.13 13.08
N ASP A 166 -16.91 6.65 12.34
CA ASP A 166 -15.48 6.91 12.56
C ASP A 166 -15.12 8.38 12.37
N VAL A 167 -15.78 9.05 11.41
CA VAL A 167 -15.60 10.47 11.12
C VAL A 167 -16.94 11.19 11.19
N GLN A 168 -16.92 12.40 11.74
CA GLN A 168 -18.07 13.29 11.79
C GLN A 168 -17.93 14.41 10.77
N GLY A 169 -18.93 14.58 9.92
CA GLY A 169 -19.01 15.66 8.95
C GLY A 169 -18.28 15.36 7.64
N THR A 170 -18.25 16.37 6.77
CA THR A 170 -17.71 16.24 5.41
C THR A 170 -16.79 17.39 5.07
N ALA A 171 -15.69 17.09 4.38
CA ALA A 171 -14.88 18.03 3.63
C ALA A 171 -15.12 17.87 2.12
N ASP A 172 -14.73 18.91 1.39
CA ASP A 172 -14.77 18.93 -0.08
C ASP A 172 -13.71 17.97 -0.65
N PRO A 173 -14.11 16.86 -1.30
CA PRO A 173 -13.18 15.86 -1.82
C PRO A 173 -12.16 16.41 -2.82
N GLU A 174 -12.54 17.44 -3.59
CA GLU A 174 -11.64 18.08 -4.56
C GLU A 174 -10.47 18.79 -3.86
N LYS A 175 -10.68 19.29 -2.63
CA LYS A 175 -9.64 19.95 -1.83
C LYS A 175 -8.72 18.97 -1.11
N MET A 176 -9.05 17.67 -1.13
CA MET A 176 -8.20 16.60 -0.60
C MET A 176 -7.25 16.04 -1.66
N ILE A 177 -7.37 16.49 -2.91
CA ILE A 177 -6.49 16.12 -4.01
C ILE A 177 -5.51 17.27 -4.27
N VAL A 178 -4.28 16.91 -4.64
CA VAL A 178 -3.24 17.88 -4.95
C VAL A 178 -3.70 18.84 -6.06
N SER A 179 -3.57 20.13 -5.82
CA SER A 179 -4.11 21.17 -6.70
C SER A 179 -3.28 21.44 -7.96
N ILE A 180 -2.32 20.57 -8.29
CA ILE A 180 -1.46 20.72 -9.47
C ILE A 180 -2.24 20.22 -10.70
N PRO A 181 -2.46 21.05 -11.73
CA PRO A 181 -3.18 20.63 -12.94
C PRO A 181 -2.48 19.47 -13.66
N GLY A 182 -3.24 18.43 -14.00
CA GLY A 182 -2.74 17.24 -14.69
C GLY A 182 -1.70 16.44 -13.89
N PHE A 183 -1.70 16.55 -12.55
CA PHE A 183 -0.66 15.98 -11.71
C PHE A 183 -0.39 14.50 -11.99
N PHE A 184 -1.43 13.66 -11.98
CA PHE A 184 -1.27 12.21 -12.14
C PHE A 184 -0.71 11.85 -13.52
N ASP A 185 -1.09 12.55 -14.59
CA ASP A 185 -0.51 12.32 -15.91
C ASP A 185 0.98 12.70 -15.91
N LYS A 186 1.33 13.88 -15.37
CA LYS A 186 2.71 14.38 -15.35
C LYS A 186 3.66 13.50 -14.55
N VAL A 187 3.25 12.99 -13.40
CA VAL A 187 4.11 12.12 -12.57
C VAL A 187 4.26 10.72 -13.17
N ASN A 188 3.36 10.34 -14.08
CA ASN A 188 3.44 9.10 -14.85
C ASN A 188 4.07 9.32 -16.25
N ASP A 189 4.36 10.56 -16.66
CA ASP A 189 4.96 10.89 -17.95
C ASP A 189 6.49 10.77 -17.92
N PHE A 190 6.95 9.55 -18.17
CA PHE A 190 8.34 9.18 -18.37
C PHE A 190 8.44 7.87 -19.16
N ASP A 191 9.64 7.56 -19.65
CA ASP A 191 9.93 6.30 -20.35
C ASP A 191 9.91 5.11 -19.38
N LYS A 192 8.75 4.46 -19.26
CA LYS A 192 8.57 3.27 -18.41
C LYS A 192 9.43 2.10 -18.88
N LYS A 193 9.64 1.95 -20.20
CA LYS A 193 10.44 0.86 -20.76
C LYS A 193 11.90 1.00 -20.39
N ALA A 194 12.44 2.22 -20.41
CA ALA A 194 13.80 2.46 -19.92
C ALA A 194 13.95 2.02 -18.45
N ILE A 195 12.99 2.34 -17.57
CA ILE A 195 13.01 1.91 -16.17
C ILE A 195 12.92 0.39 -16.03
N GLU A 196 12.06 -0.27 -16.82
CA GLU A 196 11.96 -1.73 -16.85
C GLU A 196 13.25 -2.41 -17.33
N GLU A 197 13.95 -1.80 -18.31
CA GLU A 197 15.24 -2.27 -18.81
C GLU A 197 16.36 -2.12 -17.77
N ASP A 198 16.39 -0.98 -17.06
CA ASP A 198 17.29 -0.76 -15.92
C ASP A 198 17.01 -1.78 -14.80
N ALA A 199 15.74 -2.04 -14.52
CA ALA A 199 15.30 -3.06 -13.55
C ALA A 199 15.80 -4.46 -13.92
N LYS A 200 15.63 -4.89 -15.17
CA LYS A 200 16.11 -6.20 -15.66
C LYS A 200 17.63 -6.34 -15.52
N GLN A 201 18.37 -5.24 -15.67
CA GLN A 201 19.83 -5.20 -15.50
C GLN A 201 20.26 -4.96 -14.05
N CYS A 202 19.33 -4.72 -13.13
CA CYS A 202 19.56 -4.33 -11.75
C CYS A 202 20.48 -3.09 -11.63
N LYS A 203 20.25 -2.09 -12.48
CA LYS A 203 20.96 -0.80 -12.50
C LYS A 203 20.10 0.30 -11.87
N LEU A 204 20.75 1.24 -11.20
CA LEU A 204 20.15 2.48 -10.68
C LEU A 204 20.61 3.67 -11.51
#